data_AF-A0A3A0EPR9-F1
#
_entry.id   AF-A0A3A0EPR9-F1
#
_cell.length_a   1.000
_cell.length_b   1.000
_cell.length_c   1.000
_cell.angle_alpha   90.00
_cell.angle_beta   90.00
_cell.angle_gamma   90.00
#
_symmetry.space_group_name_H-M   'P 1'
#
loop_
_entity.id
_entity.type
_entity.pdbx_description
1 polymer ?
#
loop_
_entity_poly.entity_id
_entity_poly.type
_entity_poly.pdbx_seq_one_letter_code
_entity_poly.pdbx_strand_id
1 'polypeptide(L)'
;MAVASRKSGAITNRDATPPVINNARLTGARPIVAVGTLETVSGDDIASVYRMIQVPSNARMHDLLLFSDDIGTTTIADIGLYRTTADGGAVVDADFFGSAVSLKDGALNGVDVLHESAVYGLEDIEKTIWEGLGLSADPMIDYDIALTLTAAADAAATVQLKAMWVV
;
A
#
# COMPACT_ATOMS: atom_id res chain seq x y z
N MET A 1 -34.40 -7.43 -17.84
CA MET A 1 -33.08 -7.65 -17.22
C MET A 1 -33.19 -8.85 -16.31
N ALA A 2 -32.34 -9.86 -16.42
CA ALA A 2 -32.38 -11.02 -15.53
C ALA A 2 -31.76 -10.64 -14.17
N VAL A 3 -32.34 -11.14 -13.07
CA VAL A 3 -31.74 -11.03 -11.74
C VAL A 3 -30.62 -12.06 -11.65
N ALA A 4 -29.39 -11.63 -11.32
CA ALA A 4 -28.23 -12.50 -11.20
C ALA A 4 -27.83 -12.70 -9.73
N SER A 5 -27.52 -13.95 -9.37
CA SER A 5 -26.88 -14.30 -8.09
C SER A 5 -25.49 -14.84 -8.40
N ARG A 6 -24.46 -14.25 -7.78
CA ARG A 6 -23.04 -14.60 -7.99
C ARG A 6 -22.36 -14.79 -6.63
N LYS A 7 -21.33 -15.62 -6.60
CA LYS A 7 -20.55 -15.95 -5.39
C LYS A 7 -19.13 -15.43 -5.56
N SER A 8 -18.50 -15.02 -4.46
CA SER A 8 -17.05 -14.80 -4.43
C SER A 8 -16.30 -16.14 -4.48
N GLY A 9 -14.99 -16.09 -4.71
CA GLY A 9 -14.14 -17.29 -4.69
C GLY A 9 -14.25 -18.03 -3.36
N ALA A 10 -14.19 -17.30 -2.24
CA ALA A 10 -14.27 -17.87 -0.89
C ALA A 10 -15.55 -18.68 -0.63
N ILE A 11 -16.70 -18.20 -1.14
CA ILE A 11 -17.99 -18.89 -1.00
C ILE A 11 -18.09 -20.06 -1.98
N THR A 12 -17.55 -19.91 -3.18
CA THR A 12 -17.49 -20.99 -4.19
C THR A 12 -16.70 -22.18 -3.66
N ASN A 13 -15.56 -21.92 -3.02
CA ASN A 13 -14.71 -22.94 -2.39
C ASN A 13 -15.42 -23.67 -1.25
N ARG A 14 -16.12 -22.93 -0.37
CA ARG A 14 -16.91 -23.50 0.72
C ARG A 14 -18.01 -24.44 0.22
N ASP A 15 -18.67 -24.07 -0.87
CA ASP A 15 -19.81 -24.81 -1.43
C ASP A 15 -19.38 -25.97 -2.36
N ALA A 16 -18.08 -26.13 -2.64
CA ALA A 16 -17.56 -27.24 -3.44
C ALA A 16 -17.76 -28.59 -2.73
N THR A 17 -17.79 -29.70 -3.49
CA THR A 17 -17.90 -31.06 -2.94
C THR A 17 -16.79 -31.94 -3.53
N PRO A 18 -15.72 -32.26 -2.78
CA PRO A 18 -15.45 -31.84 -1.40
C PRO A 18 -15.17 -30.33 -1.28
N PRO A 19 -15.39 -29.70 -0.09
CA PRO A 19 -15.09 -28.29 0.12
C PRO A 19 -13.61 -27.99 -0.09
N VAL A 20 -13.32 -26.86 -0.74
CA VAL A 20 -11.96 -26.35 -0.92
C VAL A 20 -11.66 -25.37 0.22
N ILE A 21 -10.51 -25.54 0.88
CA ILE A 21 -10.10 -24.64 1.95
C ILE A 21 -9.61 -23.33 1.34
N ASN A 22 -10.11 -22.21 1.87
CA ASN A 22 -9.65 -20.88 1.45
C ASN A 22 -8.23 -20.60 1.94
N ASN A 23 -7.54 -19.72 1.21
CA ASN A 23 -6.25 -19.19 1.68
C ASN A 23 -6.43 -18.57 3.08
N ALA A 24 -5.60 -18.96 4.04
CA ALA A 24 -5.67 -18.49 5.41
C ALA A 24 -5.51 -16.96 5.52
N ARG A 25 -4.80 -16.34 4.55
CA ARG A 25 -4.66 -14.88 4.42
C ARG A 25 -5.99 -14.18 4.14
N LEU A 26 -6.94 -14.86 3.50
CA LEU A 26 -8.27 -14.30 3.23
C LEU A 26 -9.21 -14.49 4.43
N THR A 27 -9.03 -15.58 5.18
CA THR A 27 -9.91 -15.91 6.30
C THR A 27 -9.14 -16.54 7.46
N GLY A 28 -9.15 -15.86 8.61
CA GLY A 28 -8.66 -16.41 9.89
C GLY A 28 -7.20 -16.07 10.24
N ALA A 29 -6.45 -15.41 9.35
CA ALA A 29 -5.11 -14.91 9.66
C ALA A 29 -5.14 -13.80 10.74
N ARG A 30 -4.04 -13.71 11.48
CA ARG A 30 -3.83 -12.64 12.46
C ARG A 30 -3.26 -11.41 11.76
N PRO A 31 -3.87 -10.23 11.93
CA PRO A 31 -3.32 -9.02 11.35
C PRO A 31 -2.05 -8.57 12.06
N ILE A 32 -1.10 -8.11 11.27
CA ILE A 32 0.11 -7.42 11.68
C ILE A 32 -0.10 -5.93 11.36
N VAL A 33 0.35 -5.06 12.26
CA VAL A 33 0.22 -3.61 12.12
C VAL A 33 1.58 -2.97 12.31
N ALA A 34 1.93 -2.03 11.43
CA ALA A 34 3.07 -1.15 11.59
C ALA A 34 2.69 0.30 11.32
N VAL A 35 3.43 1.21 11.94
CA VAL A 35 3.26 2.66 11.82
C VAL A 35 4.63 3.28 11.60
N GLY A 36 4.75 4.15 10.60
CA GLY A 36 5.91 5.00 10.37
C GLY A 36 5.50 6.46 10.50
N THR A 37 6.33 7.28 11.15
CA THR A 37 6.15 8.73 11.30
C THR A 37 7.42 9.44 10.87
N LEU A 38 7.27 10.51 10.10
CA LEU A 38 8.37 11.35 9.62
C LEU A 38 7.93 12.82 9.60
N GLU A 39 8.88 13.72 9.80
CA GLU A 39 8.70 15.17 9.62
C GLU A 39 9.26 15.56 8.25
N THR A 40 8.40 16.16 7.42
CA THR A 40 8.83 16.82 6.19
C THR A 40 9.51 18.14 6.51
N VAL A 41 10.37 18.62 5.62
CA VAL A 41 10.98 19.95 5.76
C VAL A 41 10.83 20.76 4.49
N SER A 42 10.77 22.09 4.64
CA SER A 42 10.82 22.99 3.50
C SER A 42 12.14 22.77 2.75
N GLY A 43 12.05 22.39 1.48
CA GLY A 43 13.20 22.09 0.63
C GLY A 43 13.44 20.61 0.35
N ASP A 44 12.62 19.70 0.89
CA ASP A 44 12.53 18.36 0.32
C ASP A 44 12.03 18.48 -1.12
N ASP A 45 12.90 18.18 -2.08
CA ASP A 45 12.63 18.42 -3.50
C ASP A 45 11.85 17.26 -4.13
N ILE A 46 11.42 17.47 -5.39
CA ILE A 46 10.90 16.40 -6.24
C ILE A 46 11.87 15.21 -6.23
N ALA A 47 11.31 14.00 -6.19
CA ALA A 47 12.00 12.72 -6.04
C ALA A 47 12.64 12.46 -4.65
N SER A 48 12.39 13.31 -3.64
CA SER A 48 12.65 12.94 -2.25
C SER A 48 11.81 11.72 -1.87
N VAL A 49 12.41 10.80 -1.11
CA VAL A 49 11.79 9.52 -0.75
C VAL A 49 11.69 9.36 0.76
N TYR A 50 10.47 9.23 1.26
CA TYR A 50 10.17 8.98 2.67
C TYR A 50 9.89 7.51 2.89
N ARG A 51 10.84 6.80 3.50
CA ARG A 51 10.75 5.36 3.82
C ARG A 51 9.96 5.18 5.12
N MET A 52 8.82 4.48 5.07
CA MET A 52 7.88 4.45 6.20
C MET A 52 7.79 3.11 6.91
N ILE A 53 7.55 2.02 6.15
CA ILE A 53 7.19 0.71 6.72
C ILE A 53 7.83 -0.40 5.89
N GLN A 54 8.38 -1.43 6.54
CA GLN A 54 8.84 -2.65 5.88
C GLN A 54 7.73 -3.71 5.87
N VAL A 55 7.51 -4.36 4.73
CA VAL A 55 6.52 -5.43 4.52
C VAL A 55 7.12 -6.60 3.74
N PRO A 56 6.80 -7.86 4.07
CA PRO A 56 7.30 -9.00 3.32
C PRO A 56 6.57 -9.14 1.98
N SER A 57 7.26 -9.70 0.97
CA SER A 57 6.74 -9.88 -0.40
C SER A 57 5.46 -10.71 -0.46
N ASN A 58 5.25 -11.60 0.52
CA ASN A 58 4.08 -12.45 0.64
C ASN A 58 2.97 -11.88 1.53
N ALA A 59 3.09 -10.63 1.98
CA ALA A 59 2.03 -9.95 2.68
C ALA A 59 0.82 -9.76 1.75
N ARG A 60 -0.38 -9.95 2.29
CA ARG A 60 -1.63 -9.47 1.71
C ARG A 60 -2.09 -8.27 2.51
N MET A 61 -2.13 -7.11 1.87
CA MET A 61 -2.50 -5.85 2.52
C MET A 61 -4.00 -5.85 2.86
N HIS A 62 -4.32 -5.27 4.02
CA HIS A 62 -5.70 -5.05 4.46
C HIS A 62 -6.04 -3.58 4.32
N ASP A 63 -5.28 -2.69 4.97
CA ASP A 63 -5.45 -1.24 4.90
C ASP A 63 -4.08 -0.55 4.80
N LEU A 64 -4.05 0.60 4.11
CA LEU A 64 -2.91 1.50 4.10
C LEU A 64 -3.38 2.93 4.39
N LEU A 65 -3.38 3.30 5.67
CA LEU A 65 -3.94 4.55 6.15
C LEU A 65 -2.88 5.64 6.20
N LEU A 66 -3.14 6.74 5.48
CA LEU A 66 -2.31 7.93 5.44
C LEU A 66 -2.87 9.02 6.37
N PHE A 67 -1.97 9.58 7.17
CA PHE A 67 -2.21 10.75 8.00
C PHE A 67 -1.16 11.79 7.67
N SER A 68 -1.57 13.04 7.54
CA SER A 68 -0.65 14.16 7.36
C SER A 68 -1.26 15.43 7.91
N ASP A 69 -0.40 16.34 8.36
CA ASP A 69 -0.79 17.74 8.41
C ASP A 69 -0.90 18.30 6.98
N ASP A 70 -1.38 19.54 6.85
CA ASP A 70 -1.36 20.26 5.58
C ASP A 70 0.07 20.71 5.26
N ILE A 71 0.65 20.20 4.17
CA ILE A 71 2.05 20.41 3.81
C ILE A 71 2.15 21.50 2.75
N GLY A 72 1.84 22.73 3.18
CA GLY A 72 1.99 23.94 2.38
C GLY A 72 1.11 23.95 1.13
N THR A 73 1.68 24.20 -0.04
CA THR A 73 0.89 24.47 -1.26
C THR A 73 1.17 23.54 -2.43
N THR A 74 2.33 22.89 -2.44
CA THR A 74 2.78 22.13 -3.61
C THR A 74 2.82 20.63 -3.39
N THR A 75 2.93 20.17 -2.15
CA THR A 75 3.33 18.79 -1.84
C THR A 75 2.33 17.74 -2.34
N ILE A 76 2.80 16.89 -3.26
CA ILE A 76 2.11 15.69 -3.75
C ILE A 76 3.11 14.52 -3.77
N ALA A 77 2.64 13.30 -3.54
CA ALA A 77 3.51 12.12 -3.48
C ALA A 77 2.88 10.87 -4.10
N ASP A 78 3.72 10.05 -4.72
CA ASP A 78 3.38 8.67 -5.08
C ASP A 78 3.64 7.76 -3.87
N ILE A 79 2.84 6.71 -3.70
CA ILE A 79 2.94 5.74 -2.61
C ILE A 79 3.18 4.37 -3.20
N GLY A 80 4.36 3.81 -2.92
CA GLY A 80 4.81 2.61 -3.62
C GLY A 80 5.79 1.75 -2.85
N LEU A 81 6.40 0.83 -3.58
CA LEU A 81 7.26 -0.23 -3.09
C LEU A 81 8.70 -0.04 -3.56
N TYR A 82 9.62 -0.29 -2.63
CA TYR A 82 11.05 -0.20 -2.85
C TYR A 82 11.78 -1.39 -2.26
N ARG A 83 12.97 -1.68 -2.79
CA ARG A 83 13.92 -2.54 -2.10
C ARG A 83 14.29 -1.90 -0.77
N THR A 84 14.58 -2.74 0.22
CA THR A 84 14.97 -2.24 1.54
C THR A 84 16.24 -1.40 1.45
N THR A 85 16.46 -0.51 2.42
CA THR A 85 17.71 0.26 2.51
C THR A 85 18.96 -0.64 2.59
N ALA A 86 18.85 -1.83 3.18
CA ALA A 86 19.91 -2.84 3.20
C ALA A 86 20.20 -3.45 1.82
N ASP A 87 19.21 -3.44 0.91
CA ASP A 87 19.32 -3.92 -0.48
C ASP A 87 19.36 -2.76 -1.49
N GLY A 88 20.01 -1.65 -1.11
CA GLY A 88 20.30 -0.54 -2.00
C GLY A 88 19.15 0.43 -2.27
N GLY A 89 17.94 0.18 -1.75
CA GLY A 89 16.86 1.17 -1.78
C GLY A 89 16.28 1.46 -3.16
N ALA A 90 16.45 0.57 -4.14
CA ALA A 90 15.96 0.78 -5.51
C ALA A 90 14.43 0.83 -5.58
N VAL A 91 13.89 1.65 -6.48
CA VAL A 91 12.45 1.67 -6.80
C VAL A 91 12.05 0.31 -7.36
N VAL A 92 10.98 -0.28 -6.83
CA VAL A 92 10.34 -1.45 -7.45
C VAL A 92 9.16 -0.96 -8.28
N ASP A 93 8.29 -0.17 -7.65
CA ASP A 93 7.13 0.47 -8.28
C ASP A 93 6.76 1.69 -7.42
N ALA A 94 6.90 2.90 -7.95
CA ALA A 94 6.80 4.13 -7.17
C ALA A 94 5.36 4.50 -6.79
N ASP A 95 4.39 4.10 -7.61
CA ASP A 95 2.98 4.45 -7.54
C ASP A 95 2.07 3.22 -7.41
N PHE A 96 2.61 2.13 -6.86
CA PHE A 96 1.92 0.85 -6.70
C PHE A 96 0.57 0.96 -5.95
N PHE A 97 0.53 1.75 -4.87
CA PHE A 97 -0.67 1.92 -4.05
C PHE A 97 -1.42 3.22 -4.37
N GLY A 98 -0.68 4.30 -4.62
CA GLY A 98 -1.26 5.60 -4.98
C GLY A 98 -0.33 6.45 -5.83
N SER A 99 -0.92 7.31 -6.67
CA SER A 99 -0.24 8.18 -7.62
C SER A 99 -0.66 9.63 -7.37
N ALA A 100 0.32 10.52 -7.21
CA ALA A 100 0.12 11.96 -7.02
C ALA A 100 -0.91 12.28 -5.91
N VAL A 101 -0.84 11.54 -4.80
CA VAL A 101 -1.68 11.77 -3.62
C VAL A 101 -1.36 13.14 -3.04
N SER A 102 -2.40 13.96 -2.86
CA SER A 102 -2.25 15.33 -2.38
C SER A 102 -2.03 15.39 -0.88
N LEU A 103 -0.95 16.05 -0.47
CA LEU A 103 -0.61 16.34 0.92
C LEU A 103 -0.77 17.83 1.26
N LYS A 104 -1.24 18.65 0.28
CA LYS A 104 -1.37 20.11 0.38
C LYS A 104 -2.82 20.61 0.35
N ASP A 105 -3.79 19.70 0.24
CA ASP A 105 -5.22 20.03 0.14
C ASP A 105 -5.92 19.95 1.51
N GLY A 106 -5.17 20.20 2.58
CA GLY A 106 -5.59 20.03 3.96
C GLY A 106 -5.09 18.74 4.61
N ALA A 107 -5.20 18.71 5.94
CA ALA A 107 -4.75 17.59 6.74
C ALA A 107 -5.53 16.29 6.43
N LEU A 108 -4.79 15.19 6.25
CA LEU A 108 -5.35 13.86 6.05
C LEU A 108 -5.43 13.14 7.40
N ASN A 109 -6.55 12.49 7.66
CA ASN A 109 -6.77 11.75 8.90
C ASN A 109 -7.26 10.32 8.61
N GLY A 110 -6.31 9.43 8.32
CA GLY A 110 -6.59 8.01 8.12
C GLY A 110 -7.30 7.73 6.80
N VAL A 111 -6.91 8.45 5.75
CA VAL A 111 -7.40 8.17 4.39
C VAL A 111 -6.74 6.88 3.90
N ASP A 112 -7.55 5.93 3.45
CA ASP A 112 -7.04 4.68 2.89
C ASP A 112 -6.58 4.90 1.46
N VAL A 113 -5.30 4.67 1.21
CA VAL A 113 -4.64 4.85 -0.09
C VAL A 113 -4.25 3.51 -0.72
N LEU A 114 -4.73 2.37 -0.18
CA LEU A 114 -4.31 1.05 -0.65
C LEU A 114 -4.64 0.79 -2.12
N HIS A 115 -5.76 1.32 -2.60
CA HIS A 115 -6.30 1.09 -3.95
C HIS A 115 -6.56 2.41 -4.68
N GLU A 116 -5.76 3.44 -4.38
CA GLU A 116 -5.87 4.74 -5.05
C GLU A 116 -5.31 4.68 -6.47
N SER A 117 -4.24 3.89 -6.67
CA SER A 117 -3.65 3.58 -7.96
C SER A 117 -4.43 2.51 -8.74
N ALA A 118 -4.35 2.57 -10.07
CA ALA A 118 -4.87 1.53 -10.96
C ALA A 118 -3.94 0.31 -11.09
N VAL A 119 -2.74 0.35 -10.49
CA VAL A 119 -1.78 -0.77 -10.51
C VAL A 119 -2.21 -1.87 -9.53
N TYR A 120 -2.57 -1.50 -8.30
CA TYR A 120 -3.10 -2.41 -7.27
C TYR A 120 -4.56 -2.09 -7.00
N GLY A 121 -5.44 -2.47 -7.92
CA GLY A 121 -6.86 -2.13 -7.89
C GLY A 121 -7.68 -2.93 -6.85
N LEU A 122 -8.97 -2.60 -6.73
CA LEU A 122 -9.91 -3.30 -5.83
C LEU A 122 -10.06 -4.78 -6.17
N GLU A 123 -9.90 -5.13 -7.43
CA GLU A 123 -9.88 -6.50 -7.94
C GLU A 123 -8.68 -7.33 -7.43
N ASP A 124 -7.61 -6.66 -7.01
CA ASP A 124 -6.37 -7.26 -6.55
C ASP A 124 -6.31 -7.40 -5.03
N ILE A 125 -7.35 -7.00 -4.30
CA ILE A 125 -7.39 -7.02 -2.83
C ILE A 125 -7.17 -8.42 -2.20
N GLU A 126 -7.39 -9.50 -2.96
CA GLU A 126 -7.13 -10.88 -2.51
C GLU A 126 -5.69 -11.34 -2.78
N LYS A 127 -4.92 -10.58 -3.57
CA LYS A 127 -3.53 -10.89 -3.95
C LYS A 127 -2.55 -10.48 -2.84
N THR A 128 -1.40 -11.13 -2.87
CA THR A 128 -0.23 -10.73 -2.09
C THR A 128 0.62 -9.73 -2.89
N ILE A 129 1.56 -9.05 -2.23
CA ILE A 129 2.38 -8.01 -2.88
C ILE A 129 3.09 -8.56 -4.13
N TRP A 130 3.74 -9.72 -4.06
CA TRP A 130 4.44 -10.29 -5.22
C TRP A 130 3.50 -10.66 -6.38
N GLU A 131 2.27 -11.10 -6.08
CA GLU A 131 1.24 -11.38 -7.10
C GLU A 131 0.70 -10.09 -7.72
N GLY A 132 0.52 -9.04 -6.91
CA GLY A 132 0.16 -7.70 -7.39
C GLY A 132 1.23 -7.10 -8.29
N LEU A 133 2.51 -7.35 -8.00
CA LEU A 133 3.65 -6.99 -8.86
C LEU A 133 3.77 -7.87 -10.12
N GLY A 134 2.91 -8.88 -10.30
CA GLY A 134 2.94 -9.77 -11.45
C GLY A 134 4.13 -10.72 -11.51
N LEU A 135 4.80 -10.97 -10.38
CA LEU A 135 5.91 -11.93 -10.32
C LEU A 135 5.38 -13.37 -10.46
N SER A 136 6.18 -14.29 -11.00
CA SER A 136 5.77 -15.68 -11.20
C SER A 136 5.88 -16.54 -9.94
N ALA A 137 6.64 -16.09 -8.94
CA ALA A 137 6.83 -16.74 -7.66
C ALA A 137 7.20 -15.71 -6.59
N ASP A 138 6.92 -16.03 -5.33
CA ASP A 138 7.34 -15.23 -4.19
C ASP A 138 8.87 -15.16 -4.10
N PRO A 139 9.48 -13.96 -4.18
CA PRO A 139 10.92 -13.82 -4.06
C PRO A 139 11.44 -13.98 -2.62
N MET A 140 10.55 -14.07 -1.61
CA MET A 140 10.91 -14.22 -0.19
C MET A 140 11.80 -13.08 0.32
N ILE A 141 11.46 -11.85 -0.06
CA ILE A 141 12.20 -10.64 0.32
C ILE A 141 11.27 -9.64 1.00
N ASP A 142 11.85 -8.68 1.69
CA ASP A 142 11.11 -7.54 2.21
C ASP A 142 11.16 -6.35 1.23
N TYR A 143 10.12 -5.53 1.29
CA TYR A 143 10.00 -4.25 0.61
C TYR A 143 9.74 -3.14 1.62
N ASP A 144 10.24 -1.94 1.32
CA ASP A 144 9.89 -0.73 2.05
C ASP A 144 8.75 -0.01 1.30
N ILE A 145 7.65 0.25 1.99
CA ILE A 145 6.61 1.19 1.55
C ILE A 145 7.15 2.60 1.76
N ALA A 146 7.11 3.40 0.71
CA ALA A 146 7.63 4.76 0.73
C ALA A 146 6.74 5.74 -0.03
N LEU A 147 6.83 7.01 0.37
CA LEU A 147 6.27 8.14 -0.34
C LEU A 147 7.37 8.78 -1.19
N THR A 148 7.10 9.04 -2.45
CA THR A 148 8.02 9.73 -3.36
C THR A 148 7.41 11.03 -3.80
N LEU A 149 8.05 12.14 -3.47
CA LEU A 149 7.54 13.46 -3.82
C LEU A 149 7.50 13.65 -5.33
N THR A 150 6.33 13.95 -5.88
CA THR A 150 6.14 14.36 -7.28
C THR A 150 6.08 15.87 -7.44
N ALA A 151 5.98 16.59 -6.32
CA ALA A 151 6.23 18.01 -6.19
C ALA A 151 6.93 18.27 -4.84
N ALA A 152 7.80 19.28 -4.81
CA ALA A 152 8.59 19.60 -3.62
C ALA A 152 7.69 19.96 -2.42
N ALA A 153 8.17 19.64 -1.22
CA ALA A 153 7.60 20.12 0.02
C ALA A 153 8.06 21.55 0.32
N ASP A 154 7.11 22.45 0.48
CA ASP A 154 7.32 23.87 0.77
C ASP A 154 7.06 24.24 2.24
N ALA A 155 6.71 23.26 3.08
CA ALA A 155 6.49 23.42 4.50
C ALA A 155 7.02 22.21 5.30
N ALA A 156 7.28 22.42 6.59
CA ALA A 156 7.53 21.34 7.52
C ALA A 156 6.22 20.88 8.16
N ALA A 157 6.00 19.57 8.20
CA ALA A 157 4.75 18.96 8.63
C ALA A 157 4.93 17.47 8.93
N THR A 158 4.03 16.94 9.77
CA THR A 158 4.04 15.52 10.13
C THR A 158 3.39 14.69 9.02
N VAL A 159 4.03 13.58 8.64
CA VAL A 159 3.41 12.52 7.82
C VAL A 159 3.51 11.19 8.55
N GLN A 160 2.40 10.46 8.57
CA GLN A 160 2.35 9.13 9.15
C GLN A 160 1.68 8.16 8.20
N LEU A 161 2.23 6.95 8.15
CA LEU A 161 1.64 5.84 7.42
C LEU A 161 1.37 4.71 8.40
N LYS A 162 0.19 4.11 8.32
CA LYS A 162 -0.18 2.92 9.08
C LYS A 162 -0.60 1.83 8.10
N ALA A 163 0.14 0.73 8.10
CA ALA A 163 -0.18 -0.45 7.31
C ALA A 163 -0.72 -1.56 8.20
N MET A 164 -1.72 -2.27 7.70
CA MET A 164 -2.22 -3.50 8.28
C MET A 164 -2.21 -4.59 7.22
N TRP A 165 -1.62 -5.74 7.54
CA TRP A 165 -1.49 -6.85 6.59
C TRP A 165 -1.52 -8.20 7.29
N VAL A 166 -1.60 -9.27 6.49
CA VAL A 166 -1.53 -10.66 6.94
C VAL A 166 -0.50 -11.43 6.11
N VAL A 167 0.06 -12.49 6.68
CA VAL A 167 1.08 -13.36 6.06
C VAL A 167 0.70 -14.82 6.23
#